data_AF-A0A7S2M3Q9-F1
#
_entry.id   AF-A0A7S2M3Q9-F1
#
_cell.length_a   1.000
_cell.length_b   1.000
_cell.length_c   1.000
_cell.angle_alpha   90.00
_cell.angle_beta   90.00
_cell.angle_gamma   90.00
#
_symmetry.space_group_name_H-M   'P 1'
#
loop_
_entity.id
_entity.type
_entity.pdbx_description
1 polymer ?
#
loop_
_entity_poly.entity_id
_entity_poly.type
_entity_poly.pdbx_seq_one_letter_code
_entity_poly.pdbx_strand_id
1 'polypeptide(L)'
;MTTPEVKACLSDLKVLNKGDFTGLLKWRDKLRAERKAASSTDVDAAESDADSDDNDREVDSDAEDEQVQSEIEALRRKKMREKKRKKKKEREVAAKLRKRAAFGMDLNAIDVPDNDKIFSLATITNAGDLEAAREIDLEKVTTNQVEHGANDSDDDEDGLQVKADGSSDDEDENK
;
A
#
# COMPACT_ATOMS: atom_id res chain seq x y z
N MET A 1 -47.12 -15.43 11.00
CA MET A 1 -45.99 -15.70 10.09
C MET A 1 -46.46 -16.66 8.99
N THR A 2 -46.09 -16.40 7.73
CA THR A 2 -46.86 -16.67 6.49
C THR A 2 -48.18 -15.90 6.41
N THR A 3 -48.23 -14.86 5.58
CA THR A 3 -49.49 -14.17 5.22
C THR A 3 -50.17 -14.90 4.06
N PRO A 4 -51.49 -14.73 3.84
CA PRO A 4 -52.16 -15.29 2.67
C PRO A 4 -51.56 -14.79 1.36
N GLU A 5 -51.03 -13.56 1.33
CA GLU A 5 -50.31 -12.98 0.19
C GLU A 5 -49.05 -13.79 -0.14
N VAL A 6 -48.23 -14.14 0.85
CA VAL A 6 -47.05 -15.00 0.63
C VAL A 6 -47.44 -16.36 0.06
N LYS A 7 -48.54 -16.95 0.53
CA LYS A 7 -49.05 -18.23 0.00
C LYS A 7 -49.51 -18.11 -1.45
N ALA A 8 -50.12 -16.98 -1.82
CA ALA A 8 -50.50 -16.70 -3.20
C ALA A 8 -49.27 -16.46 -4.09
N CYS A 9 -48.21 -15.82 -3.59
CA CYS A 9 -46.97 -15.65 -4.35
C CYS A 9 -46.23 -16.99 -4.55
N LEU A 10 -46.32 -17.92 -3.61
CA LEU A 10 -45.69 -19.25 -3.71
C LEU A 10 -46.44 -20.23 -4.62
N SER A 11 -47.71 -19.94 -4.99
CA SER A 11 -48.47 -20.85 -5.87
C SER A 11 -48.00 -20.79 -7.33
N ASP A 12 -47.48 -19.64 -7.78
CA ASP A 12 -46.88 -19.48 -9.09
C ASP A 12 -45.75 -18.43 -9.08
N LEU A 13 -44.51 -18.90 -8.99
CA LEU A 13 -43.34 -18.04 -8.96
C LEU A 13 -43.06 -17.35 -10.32
N LYS A 14 -43.53 -17.92 -11.44
CA LYS A 14 -43.16 -17.42 -12.78
C LYS A 14 -43.89 -16.14 -13.18
N VAL A 15 -44.95 -15.78 -12.47
CA VAL A 15 -45.78 -14.58 -12.76
C VAL A 15 -45.44 -13.38 -11.87
N LEU A 16 -44.49 -13.54 -10.95
CA LEU A 16 -44.12 -12.51 -9.99
C LEU A 16 -43.23 -11.43 -10.61
N ASN A 17 -43.40 -10.19 -10.13
CA ASN A 17 -42.49 -9.09 -10.47
C ASN A 17 -41.30 -9.04 -9.50
N LYS A 18 -40.32 -8.17 -9.79
CA LYS A 18 -39.13 -8.01 -8.93
C LYS A 18 -39.46 -7.55 -7.50
N GLY A 19 -40.52 -6.75 -7.31
CA GLY A 19 -40.98 -6.32 -5.99
C GLY A 19 -41.47 -7.48 -5.15
N ASP A 20 -42.30 -8.35 -5.72
CA ASP A 20 -42.86 -9.52 -5.05
C ASP A 20 -41.75 -10.53 -4.68
N PHE A 21 -40.78 -10.74 -5.57
CA PHE A 21 -39.59 -11.55 -5.28
C PHE A 21 -38.78 -10.99 -4.11
N THR A 22 -38.54 -9.67 -4.07
CA THR A 22 -37.85 -9.07 -2.92
C THR A 22 -38.65 -9.18 -1.62
N GLY A 23 -39.99 -9.15 -1.71
CA GLY A 23 -40.87 -9.40 -0.58
C GLY A 23 -40.77 -10.82 -0.05
N LEU A 24 -40.73 -11.81 -0.95
CA LEU A 24 -40.55 -13.23 -0.62
C LEU A 24 -39.19 -13.51 0.03
N LEU A 25 -38.10 -12.92 -0.49
CA LEU A 25 -36.75 -13.05 0.09
C LEU A 25 -36.71 -12.49 1.52
N LYS A 26 -37.24 -11.29 1.74
CA LYS A 26 -37.33 -10.69 3.08
C LYS A 26 -38.19 -11.53 4.03
N TRP A 27 -39.26 -12.14 3.53
CA TRP A 27 -40.09 -13.04 4.33
C TRP A 27 -39.33 -14.33 4.71
N ARG A 28 -38.59 -14.92 3.76
CA ARG A 28 -37.72 -16.07 3.97
C ARG A 28 -36.65 -15.80 5.03
N ASP A 29 -35.98 -14.64 4.96
CA ASP A 29 -34.91 -14.29 5.89
C ASP A 29 -35.45 -14.10 7.32
N LYS A 30 -36.64 -13.50 7.46
CA LYS A 30 -37.33 -13.42 8.76
C LYS A 30 -37.66 -14.80 9.34
N LEU A 31 -38.12 -15.73 8.50
CA LEU A 31 -38.43 -17.09 8.92
C LEU A 31 -37.18 -17.85 9.38
N ARG A 32 -36.05 -17.65 8.69
CA ARG A 32 -34.75 -18.21 9.11
C ARG A 32 -34.25 -17.60 10.41
N ALA A 33 -34.39 -16.28 10.59
CA ALA A 33 -34.01 -15.61 11.82
C ALA A 33 -34.83 -16.14 13.01
N GLU A 34 -36.14 -16.31 12.85
CA GLU A 34 -36.99 -16.92 13.88
C GLU A 34 -36.62 -18.39 14.16
N ARG A 35 -36.33 -19.18 13.12
CA ARG A 35 -35.89 -20.57 13.28
C ARG A 35 -34.53 -20.65 13.98
N LYS A 36 -33.59 -19.76 13.67
CA LYS A 36 -32.28 -19.67 14.34
C LYS A 36 -32.43 -19.24 15.79
N ALA A 37 -33.30 -18.26 16.07
CA ALA A 37 -33.60 -17.81 17.42
C ALA A 37 -34.26 -18.92 18.25
N ALA A 38 -35.24 -19.63 17.69
CA ALA A 38 -35.87 -20.78 18.32
C ALA A 38 -34.90 -21.97 18.50
N SER A 39 -34.02 -22.21 17.53
CA SER A 39 -32.98 -23.25 17.60
C SER A 39 -31.83 -22.90 18.54
N SER A 40 -31.56 -21.63 18.81
CA SER A 40 -30.55 -21.23 19.82
C SER A 40 -31.04 -21.39 21.27
N THR A 41 -32.31 -21.78 21.46
CA THR A 41 -32.88 -22.06 22.79
C THR A 41 -32.97 -23.55 23.11
N ASP A 42 -32.71 -24.43 22.14
CA ASP A 42 -32.68 -25.89 22.30
C ASP A 42 -31.32 -26.41 21.82
N VAL A 43 -30.67 -27.19 22.67
CA VAL A 43 -29.22 -27.44 22.74
C VAL A 43 -28.64 -28.10 21.47
N ASP A 44 -27.33 -27.87 21.26
CA ASP A 44 -26.42 -28.62 20.38
C ASP A 44 -26.84 -30.08 20.06
N ALA A 45 -26.55 -30.46 18.81
CA ALA A 45 -26.55 -31.81 18.21
C ALA A 45 -27.83 -32.28 17.49
N ALA A 46 -27.82 -32.17 16.16
CA ALA A 46 -27.85 -33.36 15.29
C ALA A 46 -27.65 -32.97 13.82
N GLU A 47 -26.91 -33.82 13.13
CA GLU A 47 -26.41 -33.73 11.77
C GLU A 47 -27.45 -33.49 10.67
N SER A 48 -26.94 -32.90 9.59
CA SER A 48 -27.26 -33.09 8.18
C SER A 48 -28.58 -33.79 7.83
N ASP A 49 -29.46 -33.05 7.16
CA ASP A 49 -30.17 -33.62 6.01
C ASP A 49 -30.31 -32.57 4.91
N ALA A 50 -30.17 -33.06 3.70
CA ALA A 50 -29.90 -32.35 2.46
C ALA A 50 -31.08 -31.50 1.99
N ASP A 51 -30.85 -30.20 1.79
CA ASP A 51 -31.23 -29.44 0.57
C ASP A 51 -30.65 -28.03 0.69
N SER A 52 -29.32 -27.93 0.58
CA SER A 52 -28.60 -26.65 0.57
C SER A 52 -27.97 -26.48 -0.81
N ASP A 53 -28.66 -25.80 -1.72
CA ASP A 53 -28.03 -25.36 -2.97
C ASP A 53 -28.32 -23.90 -3.35
N ASP A 54 -28.85 -23.06 -2.44
CA ASP A 54 -28.98 -21.64 -2.82
C ASP A 54 -28.97 -20.60 -1.71
N ASN A 55 -28.59 -20.95 -0.48
CA ASN A 55 -28.54 -19.95 0.61
C ASN A 55 -27.41 -20.07 1.61
N ASP A 56 -26.53 -21.05 1.44
CA ASP A 56 -25.22 -21.04 2.10
C ASP A 56 -24.30 -19.97 1.49
N ARG A 57 -24.57 -19.55 0.25
CA ARG A 57 -23.74 -18.59 -0.51
C ARG A 57 -23.79 -17.15 0.03
N GLU A 58 -24.86 -16.71 0.71
CA GLU A 58 -24.98 -15.30 1.17
C GLU A 58 -24.38 -15.06 2.57
N VAL A 59 -24.35 -16.06 3.46
CA VAL A 59 -23.69 -15.94 4.77
C VAL A 59 -22.20 -16.25 4.68
N ASP A 60 -21.80 -17.11 3.74
CA ASP A 60 -20.41 -17.31 3.35
C ASP A 60 -19.85 -16.04 2.67
N SER A 61 -20.63 -15.37 1.81
CA SER A 61 -20.20 -14.14 1.11
C SER A 61 -19.76 -13.00 2.04
N ASP A 62 -20.46 -12.72 3.14
CA ASP A 62 -20.08 -11.61 4.05
C ASP A 62 -18.79 -11.93 4.83
N ALA A 63 -18.62 -13.20 5.24
CA ALA A 63 -17.41 -13.65 5.92
C ALA A 63 -16.20 -13.74 4.97
N GLU A 64 -16.43 -14.19 3.74
CA GLU A 64 -15.45 -14.19 2.64
C GLU A 64 -15.06 -12.75 2.26
N ASP A 65 -16.02 -11.82 2.17
CA ASP A 65 -15.75 -10.42 1.85
C ASP A 65 -14.91 -9.74 2.95
N GLU A 66 -15.17 -10.01 4.22
CA GLU A 66 -14.37 -9.50 5.34
C GLU A 66 -12.95 -10.10 5.35
N GLN A 67 -12.82 -11.38 5.00
CA GLN A 67 -11.52 -12.04 4.82
C GLN A 67 -10.74 -11.42 3.66
N VAL A 68 -11.38 -11.18 2.52
CA VAL A 68 -10.77 -10.54 1.35
C VAL A 68 -10.32 -9.11 1.67
N GLN A 69 -11.12 -8.34 2.41
CA GLN A 69 -10.75 -6.98 2.84
C GLN A 69 -9.51 -6.99 3.75
N SER A 70 -9.46 -7.91 4.72
CA SER A 70 -8.31 -8.05 5.62
C SER A 70 -7.02 -8.41 4.86
N GLU A 71 -7.13 -9.26 3.82
CA GLU A 71 -6.00 -9.63 2.96
C GLU A 71 -5.52 -8.45 2.12
N ILE A 72 -6.45 -7.67 1.54
CA ILE A 72 -6.14 -6.45 0.79
C ILE A 72 -5.37 -5.45 1.66
N GLU A 73 -5.78 -5.25 2.91
CA GLU A 73 -5.10 -4.36 3.85
C GLU A 73 -3.70 -4.85 4.21
N ALA A 74 -3.54 -6.15 4.47
CA ALA A 74 -2.25 -6.76 4.73
C ALA A 74 -1.29 -6.59 3.54
N LEU A 75 -1.78 -6.80 2.31
CA LEU A 75 -1.03 -6.60 1.08
C LEU A 75 -0.64 -5.14 0.88
N ARG A 76 -1.55 -4.19 1.14
CA ARG A 76 -1.27 -2.74 1.10
C ARG A 76 -0.17 -2.37 2.09
N ARG A 77 -0.25 -2.85 3.34
CA ARG A 77 0.78 -2.61 4.38
C ARG A 77 2.14 -3.19 3.96
N LYS A 78 2.16 -4.39 3.39
CA LYS A 78 3.40 -5.02 2.87
C LYS A 78 4.00 -4.20 1.74
N LYS A 79 3.20 -3.77 0.76
CA LYS A 79 3.64 -2.93 -0.37
C LYS A 79 4.20 -1.58 0.12
N MET A 80 3.56 -0.95 1.10
CA MET A 80 4.06 0.29 1.70
C MET A 80 5.41 0.11 2.40
N ARG A 81 5.59 -1.00 3.14
CA ARG A 81 6.87 -1.33 3.77
C ARG A 81 7.97 -1.59 2.74
N GLU A 82 7.65 -2.28 1.66
CA GLU A 82 8.58 -2.54 0.56
C GLU A 82 8.98 -1.26 -0.17
N LYS A 83 8.01 -0.36 -0.47
CA LYS A 83 8.29 0.97 -1.07
C LYS A 83 9.24 1.79 -0.19
N LYS A 84 9.00 1.84 1.13
CA LYS A 84 9.90 2.52 2.08
C LYS A 84 11.29 1.90 2.09
N ARG A 85 11.39 0.58 2.08
CA ARG A 85 12.69 -0.13 2.05
C ARG A 85 13.44 0.12 0.74
N LYS A 86 12.74 0.13 -0.40
CA LYS A 86 13.32 0.43 -1.73
C LYS A 86 13.86 1.86 -1.77
N LYS A 87 13.05 2.85 -1.35
CA LYS A 87 13.48 4.26 -1.28
C LYS A 87 14.69 4.46 -0.38
N LYS A 88 14.77 3.76 0.77
CA LYS A 88 15.96 3.79 1.65
C LYS A 88 17.21 3.24 0.94
N LYS A 89 17.08 2.08 0.27
CA LYS A 89 18.20 1.47 -0.47
C LYS A 89 18.68 2.36 -1.62
N GLU A 90 17.76 2.94 -2.39
CA GLU A 90 18.09 3.86 -3.49
C GLU A 90 18.86 5.08 -2.98
N ARG A 91 18.41 5.69 -1.87
CA ARG A 91 19.13 6.80 -1.22
C ARG A 91 20.53 6.40 -0.74
N GLU A 92 20.67 5.22 -0.17
CA GLU A 92 21.97 4.71 0.30
C GLU A 92 22.93 4.46 -0.86
N VAL A 93 22.45 3.83 -1.95
CA VAL A 93 23.24 3.60 -3.17
C VAL A 93 23.65 4.93 -3.80
N ALA A 94 22.74 5.89 -3.91
CA ALA A 94 23.04 7.22 -4.43
C ALA A 94 24.07 7.95 -3.56
N ALA A 95 23.93 7.89 -2.23
CA ALA A 95 24.90 8.50 -1.31
C ALA A 95 26.28 7.83 -1.43
N LYS A 96 26.34 6.50 -1.58
CA LYS A 96 27.59 5.77 -1.79
C LYS A 96 28.24 6.13 -3.12
N LEU A 97 27.45 6.28 -4.18
CA LEU A 97 27.93 6.72 -5.48
C LEU A 97 28.48 8.14 -5.42
N ARG A 98 27.78 9.07 -4.76
CA ARG A 98 28.27 10.45 -4.52
C ARG A 98 29.60 10.46 -3.79
N LYS A 99 29.74 9.66 -2.73
CA LYS A 99 31.01 9.51 -2.01
C LYS A 99 32.11 8.95 -2.92
N ARG A 100 31.81 7.91 -3.71
CA ARG A 100 32.76 7.31 -4.64
C ARG A 100 33.25 8.33 -5.68
N ALA A 101 32.33 9.12 -6.24
CA ALA A 101 32.66 10.18 -7.19
C ALA A 101 33.49 11.30 -6.54
N ALA A 102 33.14 11.73 -5.33
CA ALA A 102 33.91 12.73 -4.59
C ALA A 102 35.35 12.28 -4.28
N PHE A 103 35.56 10.99 -4.03
CA PHE A 103 36.90 10.42 -3.86
C PHE A 103 37.63 10.11 -5.18
N GLY A 104 37.08 10.50 -6.34
CA GLY A 104 37.67 10.22 -7.64
C GLY A 104 37.78 8.73 -7.97
N MET A 105 37.07 7.86 -7.24
CA MET A 105 37.13 6.40 -7.40
C MET A 105 36.24 5.89 -8.56
N ASP A 106 35.68 6.79 -9.36
CA ASP A 106 34.90 6.42 -10.54
C ASP A 106 35.86 6.24 -11.72
N LEU A 107 36.23 4.98 -11.99
CA LEU A 107 37.21 4.60 -13.01
C LEU A 107 36.86 5.07 -14.44
N ASN A 108 35.60 5.45 -14.69
CA ASN A 108 35.14 5.99 -15.97
C ASN A 108 35.35 7.51 -16.11
N ALA A 109 35.67 8.23 -15.02
CA ALA A 109 35.90 9.67 -15.02
C ALA A 109 37.38 10.05 -15.11
N ILE A 110 38.28 9.09 -14.94
CA ILE A 110 39.72 9.28 -15.11
C ILE A 110 40.08 8.76 -16.50
N ASP A 111 40.05 9.63 -17.50
CA ASP A 111 40.81 9.42 -18.72
C ASP A 111 42.28 9.43 -18.29
N VAL A 112 42.86 8.25 -18.06
CA VAL A 112 44.27 8.11 -17.67
C VAL A 112 45.09 8.57 -18.88
N PRO A 113 45.67 9.78 -18.87
CA PRO A 113 46.52 10.20 -19.97
C PRO A 113 47.74 9.27 -19.97
N ASP A 114 48.40 9.09 -21.13
CA ASP A 114 49.64 8.32 -21.24
C ASP A 114 50.54 8.60 -20.02
N ASN A 115 50.90 7.55 -19.28
CA ASN A 115 51.56 7.64 -17.97
C ASN A 115 52.77 8.60 -17.96
N ASP A 116 53.45 8.70 -19.09
CA ASP A 116 54.65 9.52 -19.29
C ASP A 116 54.39 11.04 -19.22
N LYS A 117 53.16 11.50 -19.47
CA LYS A 117 52.78 12.93 -19.43
C LYS A 117 52.34 13.39 -18.04
N ILE A 118 51.95 12.46 -17.16
CA ILE A 118 51.42 12.76 -15.81
C ILE A 118 52.51 13.30 -14.89
N PHE A 119 53.76 12.85 -15.07
CA PHE A 119 54.91 13.26 -14.24
C PHE A 119 55.82 14.28 -14.94
N SER A 120 55.48 14.75 -16.15
CA SER A 120 56.30 15.70 -16.89
C SER A 120 55.99 17.14 -16.50
N LEU A 121 56.97 17.81 -15.88
CA LEU A 121 56.90 19.25 -15.57
C LEU A 121 56.97 20.15 -16.82
N ALA A 122 57.24 19.59 -18.00
CA ALA A 122 57.31 20.33 -19.25
C ALA A 122 55.94 20.90 -19.70
N THR A 123 54.84 20.43 -19.10
CA THR A 123 53.47 20.91 -19.36
C THR A 123 53.14 22.21 -18.63
N ILE A 124 53.89 22.57 -17.58
CA ILE A 124 53.70 23.80 -16.82
C ILE A 124 54.56 24.90 -17.45
N THR A 125 53.93 25.81 -18.18
CA THR A 125 54.64 26.86 -18.94
C THR A 125 54.50 28.25 -18.33
N ASN A 126 53.49 28.45 -17.50
CA ASN A 126 53.19 29.74 -16.88
C ASN A 126 52.79 29.59 -15.40
N ALA A 127 52.71 30.71 -14.69
CA ALA A 127 52.38 30.73 -13.26
C ALA A 127 50.94 30.28 -12.95
N GLY A 128 50.01 30.41 -13.90
CA GLY A 128 48.64 29.92 -13.78
C GLY A 128 48.54 28.40 -13.87
N ASP A 129 49.31 27.78 -14.77
CA ASP A 129 49.45 26.31 -14.86
C ASP A 129 50.00 25.75 -13.55
N LEU A 130 50.94 26.48 -12.92
CA LEU A 130 51.52 26.11 -11.64
C LEU A 130 50.50 26.21 -10.49
N GLU A 131 49.62 27.21 -10.50
CA GLU A 131 48.54 27.36 -9.53
C GLU A 131 47.49 26.25 -9.66
N ALA A 132 47.17 25.84 -10.89
CA ALA A 132 46.24 24.74 -11.18
C ALA A 132 46.79 23.36 -10.77
N ALA A 133 48.12 23.19 -10.81
CA ALA A 133 48.79 21.97 -10.36
C ALA A 133 48.98 21.90 -8.83
N ARG A 134 48.70 22.98 -8.09
CA ARG A 134 48.72 22.96 -6.61
C ARG A 134 47.56 22.11 -6.08
N GLU A 135 47.81 21.48 -4.94
CA GLU A 135 46.82 20.66 -4.24
C GLU A 135 45.53 21.46 -4.02
N ILE A 136 44.43 20.94 -4.57
CA ILE A 136 43.11 21.60 -4.52
C ILE A 136 42.64 21.60 -3.06
N ASP A 137 42.20 22.76 -2.57
CA ASP A 137 41.60 22.90 -1.24
C ASP A 137 40.15 22.39 -1.25
N LEU A 138 39.95 21.14 -0.80
CA LEU A 138 38.66 20.42 -0.88
C LEU A 138 37.52 21.13 -0.13
N GLU A 139 37.79 22.03 0.82
CA GLU A 139 36.75 22.79 1.53
C GLU A 139 36.12 23.90 0.68
N LYS A 140 36.77 24.35 -0.40
CA LYS A 140 36.33 25.50 -1.21
C LYS A 140 35.68 25.13 -2.54
N VAL A 141 35.69 23.85 -2.93
CA VAL A 141 35.06 23.39 -4.16
C VAL A 141 33.54 23.39 -3.99
N THR A 142 32.91 24.51 -4.33
CA THR A 142 31.45 24.68 -4.37
C THR A 142 30.90 24.35 -5.75
N THR A 143 29.68 23.79 -5.76
CA THR A 143 28.90 23.20 -6.87
C THR A 143 28.59 24.13 -8.07
N ASN A 144 29.38 25.16 -8.37
CA ASN A 144 29.11 26.03 -9.52
C ASN A 144 29.71 25.53 -10.85
N GLN A 145 30.40 24.39 -10.86
CA GLN A 145 30.98 23.80 -12.08
C GLN A 145 30.40 22.43 -12.46
N VAL A 146 29.29 22.04 -11.83
CA VAL A 146 28.55 20.81 -12.15
C VAL A 146 27.09 21.18 -12.47
N GLU A 147 26.88 22.13 -13.40
CA GLU A 147 25.57 22.38 -13.98
C GLU A 147 25.43 21.63 -15.31
N HIS A 148 24.88 20.42 -15.24
CA HIS A 148 23.92 19.94 -16.24
C HIS A 148 23.00 18.88 -15.65
N GLY A 149 21.78 19.31 -15.32
CA GLY A 149 20.58 18.47 -15.33
C GLY A 149 20.22 17.74 -14.03
N ALA A 150 19.51 18.43 -13.14
CA ALA A 150 18.37 17.86 -12.41
C ALA A 150 17.66 18.98 -11.63
N ASN A 151 16.77 19.70 -12.30
CA ASN A 151 15.67 20.38 -11.63
C ASN A 151 14.71 19.31 -11.12
N ASP A 152 14.97 18.76 -9.93
CA ASP A 152 14.06 17.83 -9.24
C ASP A 152 13.30 18.64 -8.18
N SER A 153 12.38 19.45 -8.68
CA SER A 153 11.32 20.06 -7.88
C SER A 153 10.31 18.96 -7.53
N ASP A 154 10.59 18.21 -6.48
CA ASP A 154 9.66 17.25 -5.86
C ASP A 154 8.65 18.05 -5.01
N ASP A 155 7.77 18.80 -5.69
CA ASP A 155 6.49 19.26 -5.17
C ASP A 155 5.45 18.19 -5.50
N ASP A 156 5.18 17.31 -4.54
CA ASP A 156 3.99 16.46 -4.54
C ASP A 156 3.45 16.45 -3.10
N GLU A 157 2.73 17.53 -2.81
CA GLU A 157 1.63 17.57 -1.88
C GLU A 157 0.58 16.51 -2.30
N ASP A 158 0.64 15.30 -1.72
CA ASP A 158 -0.51 14.39 -1.72
C ASP A 158 -0.91 14.12 -0.27
N GLY A 159 -1.93 14.87 0.14
CA GLY A 159 -2.60 14.74 1.42
C GLY A 159 -3.49 13.51 1.46
N LEU A 160 -3.15 12.56 2.32
CA LEU A 160 -4.16 11.75 3.01
C LEU A 160 -4.16 12.13 4.48
N GLN A 161 -5.02 13.10 4.81
CA GLN A 161 -5.50 13.31 6.17
C GLN A 161 -6.27 12.07 6.60
N VAL A 162 -5.64 11.22 7.40
CA VAL A 162 -6.36 10.26 8.24
C VAL A 162 -7.10 11.09 9.29
N LYS A 163 -8.40 11.33 9.06
CA LYS A 163 -9.27 11.84 10.12
C LYS A 163 -9.30 10.78 11.22
N ALA A 164 -8.62 11.07 12.33
CA ALA A 164 -8.89 10.41 13.59
C ALA A 164 -10.26 10.90 14.04
N ASP A 165 -11.29 10.06 13.90
CA ASP A 165 -12.53 10.27 14.61
C ASP A 165 -12.30 9.88 16.08
N GLY A 166 -12.46 10.86 16.96
CA GLY A 166 -12.57 10.60 18.38
C GLY A 166 -13.99 10.15 18.70
N SER A 167 -14.14 8.94 19.25
CA SER A 167 -15.23 8.59 20.16
C SER A 167 -14.87 7.31 20.92
N SER A 168 -14.43 7.43 22.17
CA SER A 168 -15.22 7.00 23.32
C SER A 168 -14.53 7.45 24.60
N ASP A 169 -15.24 8.36 25.25
CA ASP A 169 -15.20 8.69 26.67
C ASP A 169 -15.45 7.43 27.50
N ASP A 170 -14.68 7.20 28.55
CA ASP A 170 -15.07 6.44 29.73
C ASP A 170 -14.24 6.98 30.90
N GLU A 171 -14.79 8.00 31.55
CA GLU A 171 -14.49 8.27 32.95
C GLU A 171 -15.05 7.12 33.80
N ASP A 172 -14.24 6.56 34.69
CA ASP A 172 -14.78 5.93 35.89
C ASP A 172 -13.82 6.21 37.06
N GLU A 173 -14.01 7.39 37.67
CA GLU A 173 -13.75 7.57 39.10
C GLU A 173 -14.79 6.77 39.89
N ASN A 174 -14.38 5.66 40.53
CA ASN A 174 -14.84 5.43 41.90
C ASN A 174 -14.03 4.38 42.68
N LYS A 175 -13.52 4.86 43.82
CA LYS A 175 -13.40 4.19 45.13
C LYS A 175 -12.11 3.49 45.52
#